data_AF-A0A905STE4-F1
#
_entry.id   AF-A0A905STE4-F1
#
_cell.length_a   1.000
_cell.length_b   1.000
_cell.length_c   1.000
_cell.angle_alpha   90.00
_cell.angle_beta   90.00
_cell.angle_gamma   90.00
#
_symmetry.space_group_name_H-M   'P 1'
#
loop_
_entity.id
_entity.type
_entity.pdbx_description
1 polymer ?
#
loop_
_entity_poly.entity_id
_entity_poly.type
_entity_poly.pdbx_seq_one_letter_code
_entity_poly.pdbx_strand_id
1 'polypeptide(L)'
;MDPYPKLRIVNVTNENVTQYFPNVANIRDFKGYTLNIPVQADVPYTLLYKNPTTSEYEMDGIGGWIVKELMRRLNVTLNVYPLNWSNSNYLYITHIHKMLLSGEIELSPHMFTTVVSRDLDYSYPYVASSLCVMAPVPKRESINLLGFFDYTLCLFLLLMVVANEIIWKLYWHYLPRMHLSRPFLPYCSLYVILVFLGIPLPTWRIRPIRSLRLCGFLRILLFFFILTYCGMYISQIFSSNLSSYLTASYLRGPSFQLNNIFESEVPLMLSSYMANTLRELYNLTEADMYKYFVVASWDVIEYHRVALNASYMYLVPSPIFELIAEQQRYLDPKRFVTTQICYGTFPYQMQLRADSHFTDLLYEFILHLRESGLHIYLKTDLLQRARKFGNFNYIRDENSSESSYGMTFTFNTLTVMIFVLAVGYSCSLVAFVWEWYGQRICQIWSKKRCKLMLRK
;
A
#
# COMPACT_ATOMS: atom_id res chain seq x y z
N MET A 1 -51.64 -9.22 -22.93
CA MET A 1 -51.38 -10.45 -23.70
C MET A 1 -51.10 -11.56 -22.71
N ASP A 2 -51.51 -12.80 -23.02
CA ASP A 2 -51.11 -13.96 -22.23
C ASP A 2 -49.68 -14.36 -22.64
N PRO A 3 -48.68 -14.31 -21.76
CA PRO A 3 -47.29 -14.63 -22.13
C PRO A 3 -47.08 -16.12 -22.42
N TYR A 4 -47.96 -16.99 -21.92
CA TYR A 4 -47.92 -18.43 -22.15
C TYR A 4 -49.23 -18.92 -22.79
N PRO A 5 -49.52 -18.51 -24.04
CA PRO A 5 -50.75 -18.88 -24.70
C PRO A 5 -50.77 -20.40 -24.96
N LYS A 6 -51.96 -21.00 -24.84
CA LYS A 6 -52.14 -22.39 -25.26
C LYS A 6 -52.03 -22.46 -26.79
N LEU A 7 -51.12 -23.30 -27.29
CA LEU A 7 -50.96 -23.55 -28.72
C LEU A 7 -52.31 -23.97 -29.33
N ARG A 8 -52.73 -23.24 -30.35
CA ARG A 8 -53.90 -23.55 -31.16
C ARG A 8 -53.51 -23.35 -32.62
N ILE A 9 -53.86 -24.32 -33.46
CA ILE A 9 -53.70 -24.19 -34.90
C ILE A 9 -54.86 -23.33 -35.39
N VAL A 10 -54.54 -22.17 -35.96
CA VAL A 10 -55.51 -21.23 -36.52
C VAL A 10 -55.19 -21.10 -38.01
N ASN A 11 -56.20 -21.06 -38.88
CA ASN A 11 -55.98 -20.86 -40.31
C ASN A 11 -55.74 -19.37 -40.57
N VAL A 12 -54.51 -18.98 -40.93
CA VAL A 12 -54.06 -17.58 -41.00
C VAL A 12 -53.91 -17.07 -42.43
N THR A 13 -54.72 -17.56 -43.38
CA THR A 13 -54.71 -17.05 -44.75
C THR A 13 -55.18 -15.58 -44.79
N ASN A 14 -54.30 -14.68 -45.26
CA ASN A 14 -54.50 -13.24 -45.46
C ASN A 14 -54.60 -12.35 -44.20
N GLU A 15 -54.24 -12.84 -43.01
CA GLU A 15 -54.22 -12.02 -41.79
C GLU A 15 -52.83 -11.49 -41.45
N ASN A 16 -52.77 -10.36 -40.75
CA ASN A 16 -51.50 -9.70 -40.41
C ASN A 16 -50.81 -10.45 -39.27
N VAL A 17 -49.54 -10.84 -39.49
CA VAL A 17 -48.71 -11.62 -38.56
C VAL A 17 -48.61 -10.95 -37.18
N THR A 18 -48.66 -9.62 -37.11
CA THR A 18 -48.60 -8.84 -35.86
C THR A 18 -49.81 -9.03 -34.94
N GLN A 19 -50.95 -9.53 -35.45
CA GLN A 19 -52.10 -9.89 -34.62
C GLN A 19 -51.84 -11.16 -33.81
N TYR A 20 -50.97 -12.04 -34.31
CA TYR A 20 -50.62 -13.33 -33.71
C TYR A 20 -49.32 -13.28 -32.93
N PHE A 21 -48.38 -12.44 -33.36
CA PHE A 21 -47.10 -12.18 -32.69
C PHE A 21 -47.05 -10.71 -32.25
N PRO A 22 -47.77 -10.37 -31.16
CA PRO A 22 -47.75 -9.02 -30.62
C PRO A 22 -46.36 -8.64 -30.11
N ASN A 23 -46.05 -7.35 -30.15
CA ASN A 23 -44.77 -6.85 -29.69
C ASN A 23 -44.58 -7.12 -28.19
N VAL A 24 -43.46 -7.75 -27.83
CA VAL A 24 -43.15 -8.27 -26.47
C VAL A 24 -43.03 -7.14 -25.43
N ALA A 25 -42.78 -5.91 -25.89
CA ALA A 25 -42.57 -4.70 -25.08
C ALA A 25 -43.69 -4.33 -24.08
N ASN A 26 -44.88 -4.94 -24.16
CA ASN A 26 -46.01 -4.64 -23.27
C ASN A 26 -46.39 -5.76 -22.30
N ILE A 27 -45.57 -6.81 -22.16
CA ILE A 27 -45.82 -7.87 -21.18
C ILE A 27 -45.47 -7.36 -19.78
N ARG A 28 -46.49 -7.24 -18.92
CA ARG A 28 -46.35 -6.77 -17.53
C ARG A 28 -46.60 -7.85 -16.49
N ASP A 29 -47.10 -9.02 -16.89
CA ASP A 29 -47.54 -10.07 -15.98
C ASP A 29 -47.32 -11.45 -16.62
N PHE A 30 -46.44 -12.23 -16.02
CA PHE A 30 -46.08 -13.61 -16.38
C PHE A 30 -46.86 -14.68 -15.63
N LYS A 31 -47.94 -14.29 -14.94
CA LYS A 31 -48.94 -15.18 -14.33
C LYS A 31 -48.34 -16.22 -13.37
N GLY A 32 -47.31 -15.86 -12.62
CA GLY A 32 -46.66 -16.75 -11.65
C GLY A 32 -45.73 -17.78 -12.30
N TYR A 33 -45.19 -17.51 -13.50
CA TYR A 33 -44.11 -18.32 -14.06
C TYR A 33 -43.01 -18.53 -13.02
N THR A 34 -42.55 -19.78 -12.87
CA THR A 34 -41.53 -20.11 -11.88
C THR A 34 -40.16 -20.12 -12.55
N LEU A 35 -39.29 -19.22 -12.12
CA LEU A 35 -37.93 -19.10 -12.60
C LEU A 35 -36.97 -19.75 -11.62
N ASN A 36 -36.25 -20.77 -12.08
CA ASN A 36 -35.22 -21.46 -11.32
C ASN A 36 -33.92 -20.64 -11.32
N ILE A 37 -33.49 -20.22 -10.14
CA ILE A 37 -32.32 -19.37 -9.97
C ILE A 37 -31.29 -20.07 -9.07
N PRO A 38 -30.23 -20.67 -9.66
CA PRO A 38 -29.09 -21.13 -8.88
C PRO A 38 -28.28 -19.92 -8.41
N VAL A 39 -27.83 -19.97 -7.15
CA VAL A 39 -27.03 -18.90 -6.57
C VAL A 39 -25.78 -19.45 -5.91
N GLN A 40 -24.64 -18.89 -6.28
CA GLN A 40 -23.37 -19.01 -5.57
C GLN A 40 -22.97 -17.68 -4.90
N ALA A 41 -22.03 -17.71 -3.97
CA ALA A 41 -21.56 -16.49 -3.34
C ALA A 41 -20.59 -15.75 -4.28
N ASP A 42 -20.92 -14.51 -4.64
CA ASP A 42 -20.07 -13.62 -5.45
C ASP A 42 -20.25 -12.18 -5.00
N VAL A 43 -19.61 -11.80 -3.90
CA VAL A 43 -19.81 -10.49 -3.26
C VAL A 43 -19.06 -9.42 -4.07
N PRO A 44 -19.69 -8.30 -4.48
CA PRO A 44 -21.00 -7.78 -4.03
C PRO A 44 -22.20 -8.08 -4.94
N TYR A 45 -22.01 -8.86 -6.01
CA TYR A 45 -23.04 -9.09 -7.03
C TYR A 45 -24.15 -10.02 -6.55
N THR A 46 -23.82 -11.14 -5.90
CA THR A 46 -24.80 -12.09 -5.39
C THR A 46 -24.43 -12.57 -3.99
N LEU A 47 -25.44 -12.54 -3.11
CA LEU A 47 -25.42 -13.05 -1.76
C LEU A 47 -26.55 -14.06 -1.64
N LEU A 48 -26.27 -15.20 -1.01
CA LEU A 48 -27.28 -16.19 -0.67
C LEU A 48 -27.38 -16.27 0.85
N TYR A 49 -28.58 -16.14 1.39
CA TYR A 49 -28.84 -16.34 2.81
C TYR A 49 -30.15 -17.09 3.01
N LYS A 50 -30.29 -17.71 4.17
CA LYS A 50 -31.54 -18.36 4.57
C LYS A 50 -32.36 -17.38 5.38
N ASN A 51 -33.58 -17.09 4.96
CA ASN A 51 -34.46 -16.18 5.69
C ASN A 51 -34.82 -16.83 7.04
N PRO A 52 -34.59 -16.15 8.19
CA PRO A 52 -34.88 -16.71 9.50
C PRO A 52 -36.38 -16.97 9.73
N THR A 53 -37.26 -16.23 9.06
CA THR A 53 -38.71 -16.32 9.24
C THR A 53 -39.33 -17.43 8.39
N THR A 54 -38.98 -17.49 7.10
CA THR A 54 -39.58 -18.47 6.16
C THR A 54 -38.76 -19.75 6.06
N SER A 55 -37.51 -19.76 6.53
CA SER A 55 -36.55 -20.85 6.33
C SER A 55 -36.26 -21.18 4.86
N GLU A 56 -36.64 -20.30 3.93
CA GLU A 56 -36.34 -20.42 2.50
C GLU A 56 -35.04 -19.71 2.15
N TYR A 57 -34.41 -20.14 1.05
CA TYR A 57 -33.25 -19.46 0.50
C TYR A 57 -33.68 -18.19 -0.22
N GLU A 58 -33.05 -17.08 0.11
CA GLU A 58 -33.23 -15.81 -0.59
C GLU A 58 -31.90 -15.31 -1.11
N MET A 59 -31.97 -14.60 -2.24
CA MET A 59 -30.82 -13.91 -2.81
C MET A 59 -30.89 -12.41 -2.58
N ASP A 60 -29.71 -11.82 -2.44
CA ASP A 60 -29.46 -10.38 -2.37
C ASP A 60 -28.13 -10.08 -3.11
N GLY A 61 -27.58 -8.89 -2.96
CA GLY A 61 -26.51 -8.39 -3.82
C GLY A 61 -27.06 -7.57 -4.99
N ILE A 62 -26.18 -6.95 -5.78
CA ILE A 62 -26.61 -6.14 -6.94
C ILE A 62 -27.50 -6.97 -7.88
N GLY A 63 -27.01 -8.14 -8.28
CA GLY A 63 -27.68 -8.99 -9.23
C GLY A 63 -28.93 -9.63 -8.65
N GLY A 64 -28.85 -10.11 -7.41
CA GLY A 64 -30.01 -10.65 -6.69
C GLY A 64 -31.13 -9.63 -6.54
N TRP A 65 -30.81 -8.38 -6.20
CA TRP A 65 -31.80 -7.30 -6.07
C TRP A 65 -32.44 -6.94 -7.40
N ILE A 66 -31.65 -6.80 -8.47
CA ILE A 66 -32.14 -6.47 -9.82
C ILE A 66 -33.14 -7.54 -10.28
N VAL A 67 -32.76 -8.81 -10.19
CA VAL A 67 -33.63 -9.92 -10.61
C VAL A 67 -34.87 -9.97 -9.71
N LYS A 68 -34.73 -9.90 -8.39
CA LYS A 68 -35.87 -9.92 -7.45
C LYS A 68 -36.87 -8.81 -7.74
N GLU A 69 -36.40 -7.58 -7.96
CA GLU A 69 -37.26 -6.43 -8.19
C GLU A 69 -37.94 -6.46 -9.57
N LEU A 70 -37.23 -6.89 -10.61
CA LEU A 70 -37.83 -7.06 -11.93
C LEU A 70 -38.88 -8.18 -11.93
N MET A 71 -38.54 -9.35 -11.39
CA MET A 71 -39.44 -10.51 -11.35
C MET A 71 -40.71 -10.22 -10.52
N ARG A 72 -40.57 -9.45 -9.43
CA ARG A 72 -41.71 -8.97 -8.65
C ARG A 72 -42.65 -8.07 -9.47
N ARG A 73 -42.11 -7.19 -10.32
CA ARG A 73 -42.91 -6.31 -11.20
C ARG A 73 -43.60 -7.07 -12.33
N LEU A 74 -42.98 -8.17 -12.76
CA LEU A 74 -43.45 -9.05 -13.81
C LEU A 74 -44.35 -10.20 -13.31
N ASN A 75 -44.62 -10.27 -12.00
CA ASN A 75 -45.38 -11.35 -11.37
C ASN A 75 -44.81 -12.76 -11.69
N VAL A 76 -43.49 -12.89 -11.58
CA VAL A 76 -42.72 -14.14 -11.71
C VAL A 76 -42.37 -14.65 -10.32
N THR A 77 -42.57 -15.94 -10.08
CA THR A 77 -42.18 -16.62 -8.84
C THR A 77 -40.74 -17.09 -8.96
N LEU A 78 -39.91 -16.78 -7.96
CA LEU A 78 -38.50 -17.17 -7.95
C LEU A 78 -38.30 -18.44 -7.11
N ASN A 79 -37.72 -19.46 -7.71
CA ASN A 79 -37.24 -20.65 -7.00
C ASN A 79 -35.72 -20.53 -6.83
N VAL A 80 -35.29 -19.96 -5.71
CA VAL A 80 -33.88 -19.69 -5.40
C VAL A 80 -33.28 -20.87 -4.64
N TYR A 81 -32.13 -21.37 -5.09
CA TYR A 81 -31.45 -22.47 -4.43
C TYR A 81 -29.92 -22.34 -4.48
N PRO A 82 -29.20 -22.86 -3.46
CA PRO A 82 -27.74 -22.91 -3.48
C PRO A 82 -27.24 -23.84 -4.59
N LEU A 83 -26.29 -23.35 -5.38
CA LEU A 83 -25.55 -24.20 -6.32
C LEU A 83 -24.23 -24.65 -5.69
N ASN A 84 -24.21 -25.89 -5.20
CA ASN A 84 -23.01 -26.49 -4.63
C ASN A 84 -22.27 -27.26 -5.72
N TRP A 85 -21.12 -26.75 -6.14
CA TRP A 85 -20.24 -27.44 -7.09
C TRP A 85 -18.90 -27.75 -6.42
N SER A 86 -18.46 -29.01 -6.47
CA SER A 86 -17.17 -29.45 -5.90
C SER A 86 -16.96 -29.10 -4.42
N ASN A 87 -18.02 -29.14 -3.59
CA ASN A 87 -18.01 -28.72 -2.17
C ASN A 87 -17.54 -27.28 -1.93
N SER A 88 -17.57 -26.44 -2.97
CA SER A 88 -17.25 -25.01 -2.92
C SER A 88 -18.54 -24.21 -3.13
N ASN A 89 -18.65 -23.11 -2.38
CA ASN A 89 -19.71 -22.11 -2.57
C ASN A 89 -19.22 -20.93 -3.43
N TYR A 90 -17.98 -20.97 -3.91
CA TYR A 90 -17.42 -19.92 -4.77
C TYR A 90 -18.01 -20.01 -6.18
N LEU A 91 -18.10 -18.86 -6.83
CA LEU A 91 -18.65 -18.74 -8.18
C LEU A 91 -17.83 -19.57 -9.19
N TYR A 92 -18.48 -20.56 -9.80
CA TYR A 92 -17.93 -21.37 -10.87
C TYR A 92 -18.72 -21.16 -12.17
N ILE A 93 -18.43 -20.04 -12.83
CA ILE A 93 -19.20 -19.53 -13.99
C ILE A 93 -19.32 -20.53 -15.14
N THR A 94 -18.30 -21.38 -15.37
CA THR A 94 -18.32 -22.35 -16.47
C THR A 94 -19.41 -23.42 -16.29
N HIS A 95 -19.77 -23.77 -15.05
CA HIS A 95 -20.88 -24.68 -14.79
C HIS A 95 -22.24 -23.98 -15.01
N ILE A 96 -22.38 -22.73 -14.55
CA ILE A 96 -23.57 -21.91 -14.80
C ILE A 96 -23.82 -21.76 -16.31
N HIS A 97 -22.77 -21.52 -17.11
CA HIS A 97 -22.90 -21.47 -18.56
C HIS A 97 -23.40 -22.80 -19.15
N LYS A 98 -22.93 -23.95 -18.66
CA LYS A 98 -23.44 -25.26 -19.09
C LYS A 98 -24.91 -25.45 -18.74
N MET A 99 -25.36 -24.98 -17.57
CA MET A 99 -26.77 -25.02 -17.15
C MET A 99 -27.65 -24.11 -18.02
N LEU A 100 -27.15 -22.94 -18.43
CA LEU A 100 -27.86 -22.05 -19.36
C LEU A 100 -27.97 -22.68 -20.76
N LEU A 101 -26.88 -23.25 -21.28
CA LEU A 101 -26.85 -23.88 -22.60
C LEU A 101 -27.71 -25.15 -22.68
N SER A 102 -27.76 -25.93 -21.61
CA SER A 102 -28.62 -27.12 -21.51
C SER A 102 -30.09 -26.77 -21.29
N GLY A 103 -30.40 -25.53 -20.93
CA GLY A 103 -31.76 -25.07 -20.63
C GLY A 103 -32.28 -25.50 -19.26
N GLU A 104 -31.41 -25.97 -18.36
CA GLU A 104 -31.75 -26.26 -16.96
C GLU A 104 -32.14 -24.98 -16.21
N ILE A 105 -31.53 -23.86 -16.58
CA ILE A 105 -31.81 -22.52 -16.05
C ILE A 105 -31.92 -21.53 -17.21
N GLU A 106 -32.69 -20.47 -16.99
CA GLU A 106 -32.93 -19.45 -18.02
C GLU A 106 -32.14 -18.16 -17.76
N LEU A 107 -31.87 -17.84 -16.50
CA LEU A 107 -31.23 -16.59 -16.08
C LEU A 107 -30.23 -16.87 -14.95
N SER A 108 -29.04 -16.28 -15.05
CA SER A 108 -28.05 -16.21 -13.99
C SER A 108 -28.08 -14.82 -13.32
N PRO A 109 -28.21 -14.74 -11.98
CA PRO A 109 -28.14 -13.47 -11.27
C PRO A 109 -26.70 -12.96 -11.14
N HIS A 110 -25.70 -13.77 -11.48
CA HIS A 110 -24.29 -13.44 -11.39
C HIS A 110 -23.88 -12.47 -12.49
N MET A 111 -23.05 -11.49 -12.13
CA MET A 111 -22.49 -10.55 -13.10
C MET A 111 -21.08 -11.00 -13.45
N PHE A 112 -20.87 -11.39 -14.70
CA PHE A 112 -19.58 -11.85 -15.19
C PHE A 112 -19.26 -11.23 -16.55
N THR A 113 -18.01 -11.32 -16.96
CA THR A 113 -17.55 -10.78 -18.24
C THR A 113 -18.00 -11.63 -19.43
N THR A 114 -18.43 -10.97 -20.51
CA THR A 114 -19.01 -11.57 -21.73
C THR A 114 -18.01 -12.22 -22.68
N VAL A 115 -16.74 -12.33 -22.30
CA VAL A 115 -15.66 -12.86 -23.16
C VAL A 115 -15.77 -14.38 -23.37
N VAL A 116 -16.72 -15.07 -22.73
CA VAL A 116 -16.67 -16.54 -22.58
C VAL A 116 -17.55 -17.32 -23.56
N SER A 117 -18.69 -16.82 -24.05
CA SER A 117 -19.58 -17.61 -24.92
C SER A 117 -20.40 -16.77 -25.90
N ARG A 118 -20.43 -17.16 -27.18
CA ARG A 118 -21.30 -16.55 -28.20
C ARG A 118 -22.71 -17.13 -28.23
N ASP A 119 -22.92 -18.27 -27.56
CA ASP A 119 -24.18 -19.04 -27.61
C ASP A 119 -25.13 -18.68 -26.46
N LEU A 120 -24.85 -17.58 -25.75
CA LEU A 120 -25.66 -17.07 -24.64
C LEU A 120 -26.05 -15.62 -24.91
N ASP A 121 -27.23 -15.24 -24.41
CA ASP A 121 -27.66 -13.85 -24.39
C ASP A 121 -27.16 -13.15 -23.13
N TYR A 122 -27.04 -11.83 -23.20
CA TYR A 122 -26.52 -11.03 -22.11
C TYR A 122 -27.40 -9.81 -21.86
N SER A 123 -27.58 -9.45 -20.58
CA SER A 123 -28.26 -8.22 -20.18
C SER A 123 -27.50 -6.96 -20.61
N TYR A 124 -28.07 -5.77 -20.49
CA TYR A 124 -27.29 -4.53 -20.58
C TYR A 124 -26.14 -4.53 -19.54
N PRO A 125 -24.92 -4.04 -19.87
CA PRO A 125 -23.80 -3.97 -18.94
C PRO A 125 -24.13 -3.11 -17.72
N TYR A 126 -24.11 -3.74 -16.54
CA TYR A 126 -24.36 -3.02 -15.29
C TYR A 126 -23.17 -2.11 -14.94
N VAL A 127 -21.95 -2.62 -15.13
CA VAL A 127 -20.70 -1.89 -14.92
C VAL A 127 -19.64 -2.37 -15.91
N ALA A 128 -18.83 -1.44 -16.41
CA ALA A 128 -17.60 -1.75 -17.12
C ALA A 128 -16.44 -1.54 -16.14
N SER A 129 -15.62 -2.56 -15.92
CA SER A 129 -14.50 -2.49 -14.98
C SER A 129 -13.26 -3.16 -15.53
N SER A 130 -12.11 -2.55 -15.23
CA SER A 130 -10.80 -3.10 -15.51
C SER A 130 -10.31 -3.99 -14.38
N LEU A 131 -9.48 -4.99 -14.70
CA LEU A 131 -8.85 -5.85 -13.71
C LEU A 131 -7.55 -5.20 -13.24
N CYS A 132 -7.54 -4.64 -12.04
CA CYS A 132 -6.38 -3.94 -11.49
C CYS A 132 -5.59 -4.83 -10.54
N VAL A 133 -4.27 -4.64 -10.47
CA VAL A 133 -3.43 -5.36 -9.51
C VAL A 133 -3.69 -4.79 -8.11
N MET A 134 -4.13 -5.66 -7.22
CA MET A 134 -4.19 -5.46 -5.78
C MET A 134 -2.92 -6.04 -5.16
N ALA A 135 -2.06 -5.16 -4.66
CA ALA A 135 -0.77 -5.51 -4.10
C ALA A 135 -0.78 -5.36 -2.57
N PRO A 136 -0.07 -6.24 -1.83
CA PRO A 136 0.09 -6.07 -0.40
C PRO A 136 0.94 -4.83 -0.13
N VAL A 137 0.60 -4.08 0.91
CA VAL A 137 1.44 -2.97 1.37
C VAL A 137 2.68 -3.58 2.01
N PRO A 138 3.89 -3.26 1.51
CA PRO A 138 5.11 -3.77 2.11
C PRO A 138 5.14 -3.33 3.58
N LYS A 139 5.59 -4.24 4.45
CA LYS A 139 5.81 -3.89 5.86
C LYS A 139 6.76 -2.70 5.89
N ARG A 140 6.41 -1.64 6.64
CA ARG A 140 7.26 -0.47 6.81
C ARG A 140 8.61 -0.94 7.34
N GLU A 141 9.63 -0.94 6.49
CA GLU A 141 10.99 -1.24 6.92
C GLU A 141 11.44 -0.20 7.94
N SER A 142 12.23 -0.63 8.92
CA SER A 142 12.85 0.30 9.87
C SER A 142 13.65 1.33 9.10
N ILE A 143 13.38 2.62 9.34
CA ILE A 143 14.03 3.73 8.67
C ILE A 143 15.56 3.56 8.76
N ASN A 144 16.21 3.36 7.61
CA ASN A 144 17.65 3.22 7.57
C ASN A 144 18.32 4.60 7.68
N LEU A 145 18.70 4.98 8.90
CA LEU A 145 19.43 6.22 9.17
C LEU A 145 20.78 6.30 8.43
N LEU A 146 21.37 5.17 8.03
CA LEU A 146 22.61 5.18 7.25
C LEU A 146 22.41 5.79 5.86
N GLY A 147 21.23 5.58 5.26
CA GLY A 147 20.88 6.16 3.95
C GLY A 147 20.64 7.66 4.00
N PHE A 148 20.49 8.25 5.20
CA PHE A 148 20.38 9.70 5.38
C PHE A 148 21.73 10.42 5.33
N PHE A 149 22.83 9.73 5.68
CA PHE A 149 24.16 10.34 5.68
C PHE A 149 24.71 10.44 4.26
N ASP A 150 24.72 11.67 3.71
CA ASP A 150 25.43 11.95 2.47
C ASP A 150 26.94 12.01 2.73
N TYR A 151 27.67 11.04 2.18
CA TYR A 151 29.12 10.95 2.29
C TYR A 151 29.85 12.22 1.84
N THR A 152 29.30 12.94 0.86
CA THR A 152 29.91 14.18 0.37
C THR A 152 29.85 15.29 1.40
N LEU A 153 28.73 15.41 2.12
CA LEU A 153 28.55 16.39 3.20
C LEU A 153 29.44 16.04 4.40
N CYS A 154 29.50 14.77 4.79
CA CYS A 154 30.41 14.32 5.85
C CYS A 154 31.88 14.60 5.52
N LEU A 155 32.30 14.35 4.27
CA LEU A 155 33.65 14.66 3.81
C LEU A 155 33.92 16.17 3.81
N PHE A 156 32.96 16.98 3.36
CA PHE A 156 33.08 18.44 3.38
C PHE A 156 33.23 18.99 4.80
N LEU A 157 32.42 18.50 5.75
CA LEU A 157 32.53 18.88 7.17
C LEU A 157 33.89 18.48 7.76
N LEU A 158 34.38 17.28 7.44
CA LEU A 158 35.71 16.83 7.86
C LEU A 158 36.81 17.75 7.32
N LEU A 159 36.78 18.07 6.02
CA LEU A 159 37.73 18.97 5.39
C LEU A 159 37.68 20.38 6.00
N MET A 160 36.48 20.89 6.29
CA MET A 160 36.30 22.18 6.96
C MET A 160 36.93 22.19 8.36
N VAL A 161 36.70 21.14 9.16
CA VAL A 161 37.30 21.02 10.50
C VAL A 161 38.83 20.97 10.41
N VAL A 162 39.36 20.14 9.50
CA VAL A 162 40.81 20.00 9.28
C VAL A 162 41.43 21.32 8.81
N ALA A 163 40.80 22.03 7.86
CA ALA A 163 41.26 23.31 7.37
C ALA A 163 41.30 24.37 8.47
N ASN A 164 40.27 24.46 9.30
CA ASN A 164 40.24 25.39 10.43
C ASN A 164 41.33 25.09 11.47
N GLU A 165 41.60 23.81 11.77
CA GLU A 165 42.70 23.40 12.63
C GLU A 165 44.08 23.76 12.03
N ILE A 166 44.27 23.60 10.72
CA ILE A 166 45.50 23.99 10.01
C ILE A 166 45.68 25.51 10.06
N ILE A 167 44.63 26.28 9.74
CA ILE A 167 44.66 27.76 9.78
C ILE A 167 44.98 28.24 11.20
N TRP A 168 44.38 27.63 12.23
CA TRP A 168 44.64 27.99 13.62
C TRP A 168 46.10 27.73 14.02
N LYS A 169 46.65 26.56 13.64
CA LYS A 169 48.07 26.22 13.86
C LYS A 169 49.01 27.16 13.12
N LEU A 170 48.69 27.51 11.88
CA LEU A 170 49.49 28.41 11.05
C LEU A 170 49.46 29.85 11.56
N TYR A 171 48.28 30.35 11.95
CA TYR A 171 48.10 31.66 12.57
C TYR A 171 48.97 31.81 13.82
N TRP A 172 49.01 30.79 14.67
CA TRP A 172 49.86 30.79 15.85
C TRP A 172 51.35 30.73 15.52
N HIS A 173 51.75 29.99 14.49
CA HIS A 173 53.15 29.91 14.06
C HIS A 173 53.65 31.23 13.45
N TYR A 174 52.75 32.00 12.84
CA TYR A 174 53.06 33.31 12.25
C TYR A 174 53.11 34.46 13.29
N LEU A 175 52.37 34.34 14.39
CA LEU A 175 52.29 35.34 15.46
C LEU A 175 53.63 35.75 16.12
N PRO A 176 54.57 34.83 16.46
CA PRO A 176 55.86 35.20 17.05
C PRO A 176 56.81 35.94 16.09
N ARG A 177 56.63 35.84 14.77
CA ARG A 177 57.37 36.64 13.78
C ARG A 177 56.97 38.11 13.77
N MET A 178 55.81 38.45 14.35
CA MET A 178 55.25 39.81 14.41
C MET A 178 55.57 40.56 15.72
N HIS A 179 56.57 40.13 16.50
CA HIS A 179 57.04 40.82 17.72
C HIS A 179 55.96 41.11 18.78
N LEU A 180 54.80 40.43 18.74
CA LEU A 180 53.80 40.49 19.82
C LEU A 180 54.13 39.41 20.87
N SER A 181 54.44 39.86 22.08
CA SER A 181 54.86 39.04 23.23
C SER A 181 53.96 37.82 23.50
N ARG A 182 54.59 36.64 23.65
CA ARG A 182 54.02 35.41 24.24
C ARG A 182 53.93 35.53 25.78
N PRO A 183 53.14 34.72 26.52
CA PRO A 183 52.30 33.60 26.06
C PRO A 183 50.82 33.66 26.53
N PHE A 184 49.94 33.12 25.69
CA PHE A 184 48.68 32.50 26.11
C PHE A 184 48.87 30.98 25.86
N LEU A 185 48.39 30.19 26.82
CA LEU A 185 48.54 28.75 27.11
C LEU A 185 49.03 27.73 26.05
N PRO A 186 49.56 26.56 26.51
CA PRO A 186 49.96 25.46 25.65
C PRO A 186 48.75 24.87 24.91
N TYR A 187 48.99 24.56 23.63
CA TYR A 187 48.18 23.77 22.71
C TYR A 187 47.10 22.90 23.34
N CYS A 188 45.85 23.08 22.89
CA CYS A 188 45.00 21.93 22.57
C CYS A 188 44.41 22.15 21.17
N SER A 189 44.93 21.41 20.19
CA SER A 189 44.16 21.10 18.98
C SER A 189 42.82 20.49 19.40
N LEU A 190 41.76 20.69 18.62
CA LEU A 190 40.37 20.22 18.84
C LEU A 190 39.42 21.21 19.55
N TYR A 191 39.90 22.36 20.04
CA TYR A 191 38.98 23.39 20.58
C TYR A 191 38.05 23.98 19.51
N VAL A 192 38.52 24.05 18.27
CA VAL A 192 37.70 24.48 17.13
C VAL A 192 36.47 23.60 16.96
N ILE A 193 36.61 22.30 17.20
CA ILE A 193 35.51 21.32 17.10
C ILE A 193 34.47 21.57 18.19
N LEU A 194 34.91 21.83 19.43
CA LEU A 194 34.00 22.12 20.55
C LEU A 194 33.19 23.40 20.33
N VAL A 195 33.83 24.46 19.82
CA VAL A 195 33.14 25.70 19.46
C VAL A 195 32.19 25.50 18.28
N PHE A 196 32.62 24.72 17.27
CA PHE A 196 31.78 24.39 16.12
C PHE A 196 30.53 23.61 16.53
N LEU A 197 30.64 22.72 17.51
CA LEU A 197 29.51 21.98 18.09
C LEU A 197 28.69 22.79 19.10
N GLY A 198 29.04 24.05 19.37
CA GLY A 198 28.35 24.90 20.34
C GLY A 198 28.54 24.47 21.81
N ILE A 199 29.53 23.63 22.10
CA ILE A 199 29.82 23.17 23.46
C ILE A 199 30.59 24.29 24.19
N PRO A 200 30.13 24.73 25.38
CA PRO A 200 30.80 25.79 26.11
C PRO A 200 32.23 25.36 26.47
N LEU A 201 33.20 26.21 26.12
CA LEU A 201 34.59 25.97 26.45
C LEU A 201 34.80 26.05 27.98
N PRO A 202 35.67 25.21 28.56
CA PRO A 202 36.04 25.33 29.97
C PRO A 202 36.64 26.72 30.24
N THR A 203 36.47 27.23 31.47
CA THR A 203 36.81 28.60 31.85
C THR A 203 38.24 28.99 31.46
N TRP A 204 38.35 29.78 30.39
CA TRP A 204 39.64 30.33 29.97
C TRP A 204 40.13 31.32 31.04
N ARG A 205 41.36 31.13 31.54
CA ARG A 205 42.08 32.19 32.24
C ARG A 205 42.47 33.27 31.24
N ILE A 206 41.49 34.09 30.85
CA ILE A 206 41.72 35.22 29.98
C ILE A 206 42.46 36.29 30.79
N ARG A 207 43.64 36.72 30.31
CA ARG A 207 44.30 37.92 30.87
C ARG A 207 43.29 39.08 30.87
N PRO A 208 43.22 39.90 31.93
CA PRO A 208 42.20 40.92 32.06
C PRO A 208 42.12 41.80 30.80
N ILE A 209 40.89 42.04 30.33
CA ILE A 209 40.50 42.79 29.12
C ILE A 209 41.29 44.10 28.92
N ARG A 210 41.77 44.72 30.00
CA ARG A 210 42.64 45.91 29.99
C ARG A 210 43.96 45.77 29.23
N SER A 211 44.49 44.56 29.07
CA SER A 211 45.80 44.33 28.43
C SER A 211 45.73 44.06 26.92
N LEU A 212 44.54 43.81 26.35
CA LEU A 212 44.40 43.57 24.92
C LEU A 212 44.01 44.86 24.19
N ARG A 213 44.69 45.17 23.08
CA ARG A 213 44.24 46.22 22.16
C ARG A 213 42.83 45.86 21.68
N LEU A 214 41.91 46.83 21.71
CA LEU A 214 40.49 46.68 21.39
C LEU A 214 40.25 46.02 20.02
N CYS A 215 41.10 46.33 19.03
CA CYS A 215 41.05 45.74 17.69
C CYS A 215 41.40 44.23 17.68
N GLY A 216 42.32 43.78 18.54
CA GLY A 216 42.66 42.36 18.67
C GLY A 216 41.55 41.56 19.34
N PHE A 217 40.90 42.13 20.35
CA PHE A 217 39.75 41.53 21.02
C PHE A 217 38.55 41.37 20.05
N LEU A 218 38.23 42.41 19.28
CA LEU A 218 37.14 42.35 18.29
C LEU A 218 37.38 41.30 17.20
N ARG A 219 38.63 41.14 16.72
CA ARG A 219 38.96 40.10 15.72
C ARG A 219 38.75 38.69 16.26
N ILE A 220 39.15 38.44 17.52
CA ILE A 220 38.97 37.14 18.16
C ILE A 220 37.48 36.85 18.39
N LEU A 221 36.73 37.84 18.88
CA LEU A 221 35.29 37.73 19.10
C LEU A 221 34.53 37.45 17.80
N LEU A 222 34.87 38.16 16.72
CA LEU A 222 34.25 37.98 15.41
C LEU A 222 34.56 36.60 14.82
N PHE A 223 35.79 36.10 14.99
CA PHE A 223 36.15 34.75 14.55
C PHE A 223 35.34 33.67 15.27
N PHE A 224 35.27 33.74 16.61
CA PHE A 224 34.47 32.78 17.39
C PHE A 224 32.98 32.90 17.10
N PHE A 225 32.47 34.12 16.88
CA PHE A 225 31.09 34.35 16.51
C PHE A 225 30.75 33.71 15.16
N ILE A 226 31.57 33.93 14.12
CA ILE A 226 31.35 33.31 12.80
C ILE A 226 31.41 31.79 12.91
N LEU A 227 32.39 31.25 13.62
CA LEU A 227 32.55 29.80 13.75
C LEU A 227 31.38 29.14 14.47
N THR A 228 30.90 29.77 15.55
CA THR A 228 29.71 29.32 16.29
C THR A 228 28.45 29.44 15.44
N TYR A 229 28.29 30.55 14.71
CA TYR A 229 27.15 30.77 13.82
C TYR A 229 27.10 29.75 12.68
N CYS A 230 28.23 29.45 12.04
CA CYS A 230 28.33 28.40 11.03
C CYS A 230 27.98 27.02 11.59
N GLY A 231 28.49 26.68 12.77
CA GLY A 231 28.18 25.42 13.45
C GLY A 231 26.69 25.28 13.77
N MET A 232 26.09 26.32 14.36
CA MET A 232 24.65 26.37 14.63
C MET A 232 23.81 26.25 13.37
N TYR A 233 24.18 26.97 12.30
CA TYR A 233 23.47 26.94 11.03
C TYR A 233 23.46 25.54 10.41
N ILE A 234 24.60 24.86 10.39
CA ILE A 234 24.73 23.48 9.91
C ILE A 234 23.92 22.52 10.78
N SER A 235 23.97 22.66 12.10
CA SER A 235 23.19 21.85 13.03
C SER A 235 21.68 22.03 12.83
N GLN A 236 21.22 23.25 12.54
CA GLN A 236 19.81 23.53 12.27
C GLN A 236 19.37 22.91 10.94
N ILE A 237 20.14 23.07 9.87
CA ILE A 237 19.86 22.42 8.57
C ILE A 237 19.78 20.90 8.74
N PHE A 238 20.73 20.31 9.46
CA PHE A 238 20.73 18.87 9.73
C PHE A 238 19.46 18.43 10.46
N SER A 239 19.07 19.15 11.52
CA SER A 239 17.86 18.87 12.30
C SER A 239 16.58 18.98 11.45
N SER A 240 16.46 20.04 10.65
CA SER A 240 15.31 20.22 9.75
C SER A 240 15.24 19.14 8.68
N ASN A 241 16.36 18.77 8.07
CA ASN A 241 16.41 17.71 7.07
C ASN A 241 16.12 16.34 7.67
N LEU A 242 16.62 16.06 8.89
CA LEU A 242 16.32 14.81 9.59
C LEU A 242 14.82 14.71 9.92
N SER A 243 14.23 15.79 10.43
CA SER A 243 12.78 15.86 10.71
C SER A 243 11.95 15.66 9.44
N SER A 244 12.34 16.33 8.34
CA SER A 244 11.71 16.18 7.03
C SER A 244 11.86 14.74 6.50
N TYR A 245 13.04 14.14 6.61
CA TYR A 245 13.28 12.77 6.16
C TYR A 245 12.46 11.75 6.94
N LEU A 246 12.39 11.88 8.27
CA LEU A 246 11.57 11.02 9.12
C LEU A 246 10.08 11.16 8.77
N THR A 247 9.62 12.40 8.54
CA THR A 247 8.22 12.68 8.19
C THR A 247 7.88 12.21 6.77
N ALA A 248 8.74 12.47 5.79
CA ALA A 248 8.53 12.09 4.40
C ALA A 248 8.64 10.57 4.21
N SER A 249 9.57 9.90 4.88
CA SER A 249 9.67 8.43 4.86
C SER A 249 8.44 7.77 5.48
N TYR A 250 7.81 8.43 6.46
CA TYR A 250 6.53 7.99 7.02
C TYR A 250 5.36 8.16 6.04
N LEU A 251 5.34 9.27 5.28
CA LEU A 251 4.26 9.59 4.34
C LEU A 251 4.43 8.95 2.95
N ARG A 252 5.62 8.48 2.60
CA ARG A 252 5.89 7.90 1.28
C ARG A 252 5.19 6.53 1.17
N GLY A 253 4.01 6.54 0.56
CA GLY A 253 3.34 5.32 0.13
C GLY A 253 4.18 4.57 -0.92
N PRO A 254 3.99 3.25 -1.05
CA PRO A 254 4.64 2.46 -2.10
C PRO A 254 4.28 3.02 -3.49
N SER A 255 5.29 3.27 -4.32
CA SER A 255 5.09 3.68 -5.72
C SER A 255 4.97 2.43 -6.59
N PHE A 256 3.74 2.08 -6.96
CA PHE A 256 3.48 0.96 -7.87
C PHE A 256 3.55 1.44 -9.32
N GLN A 257 4.72 1.25 -9.94
CA GLN A 257 4.88 1.28 -11.40
C GLN A 257 4.98 -0.16 -11.91
N LEU A 258 4.67 -0.38 -13.19
CA LEU A 258 4.63 -1.73 -13.77
C LEU A 258 5.96 -2.47 -13.61
N ASN A 259 7.08 -1.78 -13.87
CA ASN A 259 8.42 -2.33 -13.68
C ASN A 259 8.68 -2.73 -12.21
N ASN A 260 8.21 -1.91 -11.27
CA ASN A 260 8.35 -2.19 -9.84
C ASN A 260 7.53 -3.40 -9.38
N ILE A 261 6.46 -3.77 -10.10
CA ILE A 261 5.69 -5.00 -9.79
C ILE A 261 6.49 -6.24 -10.20
N PHE A 262 7.07 -6.24 -11.41
CA PHE A 262 7.90 -7.36 -11.85
C PHE A 262 9.21 -7.45 -11.06
N GLU A 263 9.74 -6.32 -10.58
CA GLU A 263 10.90 -6.32 -9.68
C GLU A 263 10.56 -6.68 -8.24
N SER A 264 9.28 -6.71 -7.85
CA SER A 264 8.89 -7.04 -6.49
C SER A 264 9.05 -8.52 -6.19
N GLU A 265 9.36 -8.85 -4.92
CA GLU A 265 9.49 -10.23 -4.45
C GLU A 265 8.15 -10.98 -4.32
N VAL A 266 7.03 -10.31 -4.56
CA VAL A 266 5.68 -10.86 -4.36
C VAL A 266 5.07 -11.25 -5.71
N PRO A 267 4.86 -12.54 -6.00
CA PRO A 267 4.31 -12.96 -7.28
C PRO A 267 2.81 -12.69 -7.38
N LEU A 268 2.32 -12.54 -8.62
CA LEU A 268 0.92 -12.34 -8.95
C LEU A 268 0.23 -13.71 -9.13
N MET A 269 -0.79 -13.98 -8.32
CA MET A 269 -1.55 -15.23 -8.41
C MET A 269 -2.66 -15.10 -9.45
N LEU A 270 -2.67 -16.01 -10.43
CA LEU A 270 -3.50 -15.91 -11.63
C LEU A 270 -4.10 -17.27 -12.03
N SER A 271 -5.21 -17.22 -12.77
CA SER A 271 -5.70 -18.40 -13.48
C SER A 271 -4.81 -18.69 -14.69
N SER A 272 -4.81 -19.94 -15.15
CA SER A 272 -4.02 -20.38 -16.32
C SER A 272 -4.34 -19.58 -17.58
N TYR A 273 -5.63 -19.27 -17.80
CA TYR A 273 -6.08 -18.44 -18.91
C TYR A 273 -5.49 -17.01 -18.83
N MET A 274 -5.59 -16.35 -17.66
CA MET A 274 -5.05 -15.00 -17.48
C MET A 274 -3.53 -14.93 -17.55
N ALA A 275 -2.82 -15.92 -17.02
CA ALA A 275 -1.37 -15.99 -17.14
C ALA A 275 -0.94 -16.06 -18.61
N ASN A 276 -1.61 -16.90 -19.42
CA ASN A 276 -1.32 -17.00 -20.85
C ASN A 276 -1.65 -15.70 -21.62
N THR A 277 -2.78 -15.07 -21.31
CA THR A 277 -3.16 -13.79 -21.94
C THR A 277 -2.15 -12.68 -21.62
N LEU A 278 -1.67 -12.59 -20.37
CA LEU A 278 -0.67 -11.61 -19.98
C LEU A 278 0.71 -11.91 -20.59
N ARG A 279 1.07 -13.19 -20.71
CA ARG A 279 2.29 -13.62 -21.40
C ARG A 279 2.31 -13.11 -22.84
N GLU A 280 1.20 -13.29 -23.55
CA GLU A 280 1.06 -12.84 -24.94
C GLU A 280 1.03 -11.32 -25.06
N LEU A 281 0.37 -10.62 -24.14
CA LEU A 281 0.27 -9.16 -24.17
C LEU A 281 1.62 -8.47 -23.92
N TYR A 282 2.42 -9.00 -23.00
CA TYR A 282 3.70 -8.40 -22.57
C TYR A 282 4.93 -9.08 -23.19
N ASN A 283 4.74 -10.05 -24.10
CA ASN A 283 5.82 -10.84 -24.71
C ASN A 283 6.81 -11.41 -23.67
N LEU A 284 6.29 -11.97 -22.57
CA LEU A 284 7.11 -12.51 -21.47
C LEU A 284 7.70 -13.87 -21.85
N THR A 285 8.94 -14.14 -21.40
CA THR A 285 9.54 -15.47 -21.56
C THR A 285 8.91 -16.49 -20.59
N GLU A 286 9.10 -17.78 -20.86
CA GLU A 286 8.61 -18.83 -19.97
C GLU A 286 9.28 -18.76 -18.58
N ALA A 287 10.57 -18.39 -18.52
CA ALA A 287 11.29 -18.17 -17.27
C ALA A 287 10.71 -17.00 -16.46
N ASP A 288 10.30 -15.92 -17.15
CA ASP A 288 9.65 -14.78 -16.51
C ASP A 288 8.28 -15.16 -15.93
N MET A 289 7.54 -16.06 -16.59
CA MET A 289 6.26 -16.53 -16.04
C MET A 289 6.43 -17.24 -14.70
N TYR A 290 7.38 -18.16 -14.59
CA TYR A 290 7.62 -18.88 -13.33
C TYR A 290 8.14 -17.98 -12.21
N LYS A 291 8.78 -16.87 -12.58
CA LYS A 291 9.28 -15.88 -11.62
C LYS A 291 8.17 -14.95 -11.11
N TYR A 292 7.31 -14.47 -12.00
CA TYR A 292 6.35 -13.41 -11.66
C TYR A 292 4.95 -13.93 -11.35
N PHE A 293 4.57 -15.12 -11.85
CA PHE A 293 3.21 -15.62 -11.77
C PHE A 293 3.12 -16.94 -11.00
N VAL A 294 2.09 -17.05 -10.17
CA VAL A 294 1.68 -18.32 -9.54
C VAL A 294 0.35 -18.72 -10.16
N VAL A 295 0.38 -19.76 -10.98
CA VAL A 295 -0.82 -20.27 -11.66
C VAL A 295 -1.59 -21.18 -10.71
N ALA A 296 -2.84 -20.84 -10.42
CA ALA A 296 -3.72 -21.59 -9.52
C ALA A 296 -5.15 -21.71 -10.08
N SER A 297 -5.96 -22.60 -9.50
CA SER A 297 -7.40 -22.68 -9.80
C SER A 297 -8.14 -21.48 -9.21
N TRP A 298 -9.30 -21.16 -9.78
CA TRP A 298 -10.10 -20.01 -9.32
C TRP A 298 -10.49 -20.10 -7.84
N ASP A 299 -10.86 -21.28 -7.35
CA ASP A 299 -11.20 -21.50 -5.94
C ASP A 299 -10.03 -21.19 -4.99
N VAL A 300 -8.80 -21.54 -5.39
CA VAL A 300 -7.59 -21.29 -4.59
C VAL A 300 -7.26 -19.80 -4.57
N ILE A 301 -7.40 -19.13 -5.72
CA ILE A 301 -7.22 -17.67 -5.83
C ILE A 301 -8.22 -16.97 -4.91
N GLU A 302 -9.49 -17.36 -4.99
CA GLU A 302 -10.57 -16.77 -4.21
C GLU A 302 -10.37 -16.99 -2.71
N TYR A 303 -9.97 -18.20 -2.32
CA TYR A 303 -9.64 -18.53 -0.93
C TYR A 303 -8.54 -17.62 -0.37
N HIS A 304 -7.42 -17.48 -1.09
CA HIS A 304 -6.32 -16.62 -0.65
C HIS A 304 -6.65 -15.13 -0.70
N ARG A 305 -7.45 -14.71 -1.68
CA ARG A 305 -7.91 -13.33 -1.86
C ARG A 305 -8.86 -12.90 -0.75
N VAL A 306 -9.87 -13.72 -0.42
CA VAL A 306 -10.81 -13.44 0.68
C VAL A 306 -10.08 -13.42 2.03
N ALA A 307 -9.08 -14.29 2.22
CA ALA A 307 -8.22 -14.28 3.39
C ALA A 307 -7.25 -13.08 3.45
N LEU A 308 -7.16 -12.27 2.39
CA LEU A 308 -6.16 -11.22 2.21
C LEU A 308 -4.74 -11.71 2.52
N ASN A 309 -4.33 -12.81 1.88
CA ASN A 309 -2.99 -13.34 2.07
C ASN A 309 -1.95 -12.47 1.34
N ALA A 310 -1.10 -11.79 2.12
CA ALA A 310 -0.07 -10.86 1.66
C ALA A 310 1.15 -11.51 0.97
N SER A 311 1.20 -12.85 0.87
CA SER A 311 2.22 -13.55 0.10
C SER A 311 2.06 -13.43 -1.41
N TYR A 312 0.91 -12.94 -1.88
CA TYR A 312 0.60 -12.85 -3.31
C TYR A 312 -0.07 -11.51 -3.65
N MET A 313 0.10 -11.09 -4.89
CA MET A 313 -0.73 -10.06 -5.51
C MET A 313 -1.92 -10.72 -6.23
N TYR A 314 -3.00 -9.98 -6.42
CA TYR A 314 -4.20 -10.47 -7.10
C TYR A 314 -4.68 -9.50 -8.17
N LEU A 315 -5.26 -10.00 -9.25
CA LEU A 315 -6.06 -9.18 -10.16
C LEU A 315 -7.49 -9.11 -9.66
N VAL A 316 -7.98 -7.89 -9.45
CA VAL A 316 -9.34 -7.67 -8.96
C VAL A 316 -10.05 -6.60 -9.78
N PRO A 317 -11.34 -6.79 -10.06
CA PRO A 317 -12.19 -5.73 -10.60
C PRO A 317 -12.27 -4.56 -9.61
N SER A 318 -12.43 -3.34 -10.13
CA SER A 318 -12.55 -2.13 -9.31
C SER A 318 -13.66 -2.22 -8.24
N PRO A 319 -14.89 -2.69 -8.55
CA PRO A 319 -15.97 -2.81 -7.55
C PRO A 319 -15.63 -3.76 -6.40
N ILE A 320 -14.90 -4.84 -6.68
CA ILE A 320 -14.47 -5.81 -5.66
C ILE A 320 -13.39 -5.19 -4.78
N PHE A 321 -12.45 -4.43 -5.37
CA PHE A 321 -11.45 -3.74 -4.57
C PHE A 321 -12.05 -2.67 -3.65
N GLU A 322 -12.99 -1.87 -4.14
CA GLU A 322 -13.64 -0.85 -3.30
C GLU A 322 -14.30 -1.47 -2.06
N LEU A 323 -14.93 -2.63 -2.26
CA LEU A 323 -15.50 -3.42 -1.18
C LEU A 323 -14.43 -3.90 -0.18
N ILE A 324 -13.29 -4.41 -0.66
CA ILE A 324 -12.13 -4.81 0.17
C ILE A 324 -11.50 -3.59 0.88
N ALA A 325 -11.45 -2.44 0.22
CA ALA A 325 -10.90 -1.21 0.79
C ALA A 325 -11.75 -0.70 1.95
N GLU A 326 -13.08 -0.87 1.88
CA GLU A 326 -13.99 -0.61 2.99
C GLU A 326 -13.80 -1.62 4.13
N GLN A 327 -13.54 -2.92 3.87
CA GLN A 327 -13.22 -3.87 4.96
C GLN A 327 -11.99 -3.46 5.76
N GLN A 328 -11.01 -2.89 5.08
CA GLN A 328 -9.73 -2.46 5.65
C GLN A 328 -9.77 -0.99 6.11
N ARG A 329 -10.93 -0.35 6.16
CA ARG A 329 -11.06 1.08 6.49
C ARG A 329 -10.46 1.47 7.84
N TYR A 330 -10.52 0.56 8.81
CA TYR A 330 -10.00 0.77 10.16
C TYR A 330 -8.58 0.19 10.37
N LEU A 331 -7.95 -0.33 9.32
CA LEU A 331 -6.57 -0.81 9.36
C LEU A 331 -5.62 0.30 8.92
N ASP A 332 -4.67 0.65 9.77
CA ASP A 332 -3.55 1.52 9.44
C ASP A 332 -2.21 0.86 9.86
N PRO A 333 -1.35 0.47 8.90
CA PRO A 333 -1.55 0.56 7.45
C PRO A 333 -2.60 -0.44 6.93
N LYS A 334 -3.25 -0.10 5.81
CA LYS A 334 -4.06 -1.07 5.05
C LYS A 334 -3.16 -2.25 4.64
N ARG A 335 -3.67 -3.47 4.65
CA ARG A 335 -2.92 -4.66 4.20
C ARG A 335 -2.72 -4.68 2.70
N PHE A 336 -3.71 -4.22 1.94
CA PHE A 336 -3.68 -4.17 0.48
C PHE A 336 -4.08 -2.80 -0.06
N VAL A 337 -3.53 -2.49 -1.23
CA VAL A 337 -3.81 -1.28 -2.00
C VAL A 337 -3.94 -1.63 -3.48
N THR A 338 -4.87 -0.99 -4.18
CA THR A 338 -4.90 -1.04 -5.64
C THR A 338 -3.79 -0.21 -6.21
N THR A 339 -3.11 -0.81 -7.16
CA THR A 339 -2.21 -0.12 -8.06
C THR A 339 -2.99 0.50 -9.21
N GLN A 340 -2.38 1.45 -9.92
CA GLN A 340 -2.96 2.01 -11.16
C GLN A 340 -2.77 1.07 -12.37
N ILE A 341 -2.19 -0.11 -12.16
CA ILE A 341 -1.89 -1.07 -13.21
C ILE A 341 -3.13 -1.94 -13.39
N CYS A 342 -3.83 -1.69 -14.49
CA CYS A 342 -5.07 -2.36 -14.82
C CYS A 342 -5.02 -2.95 -16.23
N TYR A 343 -5.66 -4.10 -16.36
CA TYR A 343 -5.75 -4.87 -17.59
C TYR A 343 -7.19 -4.88 -18.10
N GLY A 344 -7.34 -4.47 -19.37
CA GLY A 344 -8.59 -4.49 -20.12
C GLY A 344 -9.69 -3.62 -19.52
N THR A 345 -10.83 -3.58 -20.22
CA THR A 345 -12.09 -3.05 -19.70
C THR A 345 -13.17 -4.05 -20.06
N PHE A 346 -13.75 -4.68 -19.04
CA PHE A 346 -14.69 -5.77 -19.22
C PHE A 346 -16.09 -5.36 -18.79
N PRO A 347 -17.12 -5.58 -19.62
CA PRO A 347 -18.49 -5.37 -19.22
C PRO A 347 -18.95 -6.53 -18.33
N TYR A 348 -19.52 -6.21 -17.17
CA TYR A 348 -20.13 -7.17 -16.26
C TYR A 348 -21.63 -7.19 -16.51
N GLN A 349 -22.09 -8.32 -17.02
CA GLN A 349 -23.46 -8.54 -17.51
C GLN A 349 -24.02 -9.81 -16.87
N MET A 350 -25.35 -9.90 -16.75
CA MET A 350 -26.05 -11.14 -16.41
C MET A 350 -26.14 -12.00 -17.67
N GLN A 351 -26.00 -13.31 -17.49
CA GLN A 351 -26.09 -14.27 -18.59
C GLN A 351 -27.48 -14.88 -18.63
N LEU A 352 -28.04 -14.98 -19.84
CA LEU A 352 -29.34 -15.58 -20.11
C LEU A 352 -29.15 -16.70 -21.13
N ARG A 353 -30.06 -17.67 -21.09
CA ARG A 353 -30.20 -18.63 -22.17
C ARG A 353 -30.54 -17.88 -23.46
N ALA A 354 -30.00 -18.34 -24.59
CA ALA A 354 -30.34 -17.81 -25.90
C ALA A 354 -31.88 -17.78 -26.10
N ASP A 355 -32.36 -16.69 -26.69
CA ASP A 355 -33.78 -16.41 -26.92
C ASP A 355 -34.62 -16.35 -25.64
N SER A 356 -34.02 -15.94 -24.51
CA SER A 356 -34.79 -15.72 -23.28
C SER A 356 -35.74 -14.54 -23.44
N HIS A 357 -37.00 -14.74 -23.03
CA HIS A 357 -38.02 -13.70 -23.04
C HIS A 357 -37.78 -12.60 -21.99
N PHE A 358 -36.77 -12.76 -21.13
CA PHE A 358 -36.35 -11.74 -20.19
C PHE A 358 -35.25 -10.82 -20.72
N THR A 359 -34.62 -11.12 -21.85
CA THR A 359 -33.44 -10.40 -22.35
C THR A 359 -33.73 -8.90 -22.52
N ASP A 360 -34.76 -8.55 -23.29
CA ASP A 360 -35.13 -7.15 -23.55
C ASP A 360 -35.62 -6.44 -22.27
N LEU A 361 -36.43 -7.12 -21.47
CA LEU A 361 -36.98 -6.58 -20.22
C LEU A 361 -35.86 -6.26 -19.21
N LEU A 362 -34.87 -7.13 -19.11
CA LEU A 362 -33.73 -6.95 -18.23
C LEU A 362 -32.78 -5.88 -18.78
N TYR A 363 -32.61 -5.82 -20.10
CA TYR A 363 -31.86 -4.75 -20.77
C TYR A 363 -32.44 -3.37 -20.42
N GLU A 364 -33.73 -3.15 -20.66
CA GLU A 364 -34.40 -1.87 -20.38
C GLU A 364 -34.39 -1.54 -18.89
N PHE A 365 -34.63 -2.53 -18.02
CA PHE A 365 -34.64 -2.32 -16.58
C PHE A 365 -33.27 -1.85 -16.05
N ILE A 366 -32.17 -2.49 -16.48
CA ILE A 366 -30.82 -2.09 -16.08
C ILE A 366 -30.49 -0.72 -16.67
N LEU A 367 -30.86 -0.44 -17.92
CA LEU A 367 -30.64 0.86 -18.54
C LEU A 367 -31.29 1.99 -17.73
N HIS A 368 -32.57 1.85 -17.37
CA HIS A 368 -33.27 2.84 -16.55
C HIS A 368 -32.70 2.97 -15.14
N LEU A 369 -32.21 1.87 -14.55
CA LEU A 369 -31.52 1.90 -13.25
C LEU A 369 -30.22 2.72 -13.34
N ARG A 370 -29.50 2.64 -14.46
CA ARG A 370 -28.30 3.43 -14.73
C ARG A 370 -28.65 4.90 -14.96
N GLU A 371 -29.62 5.18 -15.82
CA GLU A 371 -30.06 6.55 -16.16
C GLU A 371 -30.61 7.32 -14.97
N SER A 372 -31.36 6.65 -14.09
CA SER A 372 -31.91 7.27 -12.87
C SER A 372 -30.88 7.55 -11.78
N GLY A 373 -29.64 7.03 -11.91
CA GLY A 373 -28.61 7.14 -10.87
C GLY A 373 -28.81 6.21 -9.66
N LEU A 374 -29.85 5.36 -9.67
CA LEU A 374 -30.18 4.47 -8.55
C LEU A 374 -29.03 3.50 -8.19
N HIS A 375 -28.20 3.14 -9.18
CA HIS A 375 -27.02 2.29 -8.98
C HIS A 375 -26.03 2.86 -7.93
N ILE A 376 -25.91 4.19 -7.82
CA ILE A 376 -25.02 4.84 -6.84
C ILE A 376 -25.53 4.60 -5.42
N TYR A 377 -26.84 4.77 -5.21
CA TYR A 377 -27.48 4.50 -3.91
C TYR A 377 -27.35 3.02 -3.54
N LEU A 378 -27.69 2.13 -4.49
CA LEU A 378 -27.61 0.69 -4.28
C LEU A 378 -26.22 0.26 -3.83
N LYS A 379 -25.14 0.79 -4.43
CA LYS A 379 -23.76 0.48 -4.04
C LYS A 379 -23.50 0.66 -2.53
N THR A 380 -23.98 1.76 -1.95
CA THR A 380 -23.77 2.06 -0.52
C THR A 380 -24.61 1.16 0.39
N ASP A 381 -25.86 0.93 0.03
CA ASP A 381 -26.80 0.09 0.77
C ASP A 381 -26.37 -1.39 0.74
N LEU A 382 -25.86 -1.85 -0.40
CA LEU A 382 -25.37 -3.20 -0.58
C LEU A 382 -24.19 -3.54 0.31
N LEU A 383 -23.32 -2.59 0.63
CA LEU A 383 -22.26 -2.85 1.59
C LEU A 383 -22.84 -3.12 2.99
N GLN A 384 -23.90 -2.40 3.38
CA GLN A 384 -24.59 -2.67 4.64
C GLN A 384 -25.32 -4.01 4.61
N ARG A 385 -25.96 -4.36 3.49
CA ARG A 385 -26.62 -5.67 3.31
C ARG A 385 -25.63 -6.82 3.29
N ALA A 386 -24.49 -6.67 2.61
CA ALA A 386 -23.39 -7.63 2.62
C ALA A 386 -22.81 -7.85 4.02
N ARG A 387 -22.81 -6.82 4.88
CA ARG A 387 -22.41 -6.96 6.29
C ARG A 387 -23.47 -7.67 7.15
N LYS A 388 -24.76 -7.49 6.83
CA LYS A 388 -25.87 -8.08 7.58
C LYS A 388 -26.10 -9.55 7.21
N PHE A 389 -26.05 -9.86 5.93
CA PHE A 389 -26.39 -11.19 5.38
C PHE A 389 -25.17 -11.97 4.91
N GLY A 390 -24.10 -11.29 4.53
CA GLY A 390 -22.81 -11.92 4.26
C GLY A 390 -21.92 -11.92 5.51
N ASN A 391 -20.98 -12.86 5.57
CA ASN A 391 -19.93 -12.90 6.59
C ASN A 391 -18.85 -11.81 6.32
N PHE A 392 -19.29 -10.62 5.95
CA PHE A 392 -18.45 -9.53 5.50
C PHE A 392 -18.21 -8.56 6.65
N ASN A 393 -17.21 -8.82 7.48
CA ASN A 393 -16.86 -7.95 8.60
C ASN A 393 -15.65 -7.06 8.29
N TYR A 394 -15.52 -5.97 9.05
CA TYR A 394 -14.29 -5.20 9.05
C TYR A 394 -13.17 -6.06 9.59
N ILE A 395 -12.05 -6.06 8.89
CA ILE A 395 -10.87 -6.80 9.32
C ILE A 395 -10.24 -5.96 10.43
N ARG A 396 -10.20 -6.54 11.62
CA ARG A 396 -9.47 -5.98 12.76
C ARG A 396 -8.23 -6.81 12.95
N ASP A 397 -7.09 -6.15 13.07
CA ASP A 397 -5.90 -6.81 13.58
C ASP A 397 -6.11 -7.01 15.08
N GLU A 398 -6.42 -8.24 15.51
CA GLU A 398 -6.53 -8.56 16.95
C GLU A 398 -5.21 -8.29 17.70
N ASN A 399 -4.09 -8.22 16.97
CA ASN A 399 -2.76 -7.89 17.49
C ASN A 399 -2.38 -6.41 17.37
N SER A 400 -3.19 -5.54 16.76
CA SER A 400 -2.84 -4.12 16.57
C SER A 400 -3.12 -3.24 17.80
N SER A 401 -3.81 -3.77 18.81
CA SER A 401 -4.12 -3.05 20.06
C SER A 401 -2.86 -2.72 20.88
N GLU A 402 -1.72 -3.37 20.65
CA GLU A 402 -0.46 -3.03 21.33
C GLU A 402 0.53 -2.22 20.46
N SER A 403 0.41 -2.22 19.13
CA SER A 403 1.44 -1.62 18.26
C SER A 403 1.00 -0.38 17.46
N SER A 404 -0.29 -0.05 17.36
CA SER A 404 -0.76 1.01 16.44
C SER A 404 -0.72 2.46 16.97
N TYR A 405 -0.34 2.70 18.22
CA TYR A 405 -0.25 4.08 18.75
C TYR A 405 1.16 4.54 19.12
N GLY A 406 2.16 3.66 19.07
CA GLY A 406 3.55 4.05 19.26
C GLY A 406 4.24 4.15 17.91
N MET A 407 4.75 5.33 17.55
CA MET A 407 5.98 5.36 16.76
C MET A 407 6.99 4.48 17.50
N THR A 408 7.08 3.21 17.16
CA THR A 408 8.19 2.38 17.62
C THR A 408 9.36 2.87 16.79
N PHE A 409 9.96 3.97 17.25
CA PHE A 409 11.37 4.25 17.02
C PHE A 409 12.08 2.98 17.49
N THR A 410 12.26 2.05 16.56
CA THR A 410 12.91 0.79 16.87
C THR A 410 14.30 1.17 17.35
N PHE A 411 14.73 0.59 18.48
CA PHE A 411 16.09 0.78 18.99
C PHE A 411 17.14 0.52 17.89
N ASN A 412 16.81 -0.28 16.88
CA ASN A 412 17.59 -0.50 15.66
C ASN A 412 17.97 0.80 14.94
N THR A 413 17.09 1.80 14.86
CA THR A 413 17.42 3.09 14.23
C THR A 413 18.48 3.85 15.05
N LEU A 414 18.32 3.91 16.36
CA LEU A 414 19.29 4.53 17.28
C LEU A 414 20.58 3.71 17.48
N THR A 415 20.60 2.44 17.06
CA THR A 415 21.72 1.52 17.29
C THR A 415 23.02 2.05 16.68
N VAL A 416 22.95 2.67 15.49
CA VAL A 416 24.14 3.27 14.84
C VAL A 416 24.70 4.42 15.68
N MET A 417 23.83 5.30 16.19
CA MET A 417 24.26 6.42 17.04
C MET A 417 24.87 5.93 18.35
N ILE A 418 24.24 4.93 18.99
CA ILE A 418 24.74 4.30 20.22
C ILE A 418 26.09 3.62 19.97
N PHE A 419 26.25 2.94 18.82
CA PHE A 419 27.49 2.28 18.45
C PHE A 419 28.63 3.29 18.27
N VAL A 420 28.40 4.38 17.53
CA VAL A 420 29.40 5.46 17.36
C VAL A 420 29.78 6.08 18.70
N LEU A 421 28.80 6.30 19.59
CA LEU A 421 29.02 6.82 20.93
C LEU A 421 29.87 5.85 21.77
N ALA A 422 29.56 4.55 21.74
CA ALA A 422 30.29 3.51 22.47
C ALA A 422 31.75 3.39 22.00
N VAL A 423 31.98 3.43 20.69
CA VAL A 423 33.33 3.46 20.11
C VAL A 423 34.07 4.73 20.54
N GLY A 424 33.41 5.90 20.48
CA GLY A 424 33.98 7.17 20.92
C GLY A 424 34.44 7.15 22.39
N TYR A 425 33.59 6.66 23.29
CA TYR A 425 33.95 6.51 24.71
C TYR A 425 35.07 5.51 24.93
N SER A 426 35.07 4.39 24.20
CA SER A 426 36.13 3.38 24.29
C SER A 426 37.49 3.95 23.87
N CYS A 427 37.54 4.68 22.74
CA CYS A 427 38.74 5.36 22.28
C CYS A 427 39.23 6.42 23.27
N SER A 428 38.30 7.21 23.85
CA SER A 428 38.62 8.20 24.88
C SER A 428 39.21 7.56 26.14
N LEU A 429 38.65 6.44 26.59
CA LEU A 429 39.15 5.69 27.75
C LEU A 429 40.56 5.14 27.48
N VAL A 430 40.80 4.58 26.30
CA VAL A 430 42.14 4.11 25.89
C VAL A 430 43.15 5.25 25.88
N ALA A 431 42.79 6.41 25.32
CA ALA A 431 43.66 7.58 25.30
C ALA A 431 43.97 8.11 26.71
N PHE A 432 42.96 8.15 27.59
CA PHE A 432 43.11 8.56 28.98
C PHE A 432 44.04 7.62 29.76
N VAL A 433 43.83 6.30 29.62
CA VAL A 433 44.70 5.29 30.24
C VAL A 433 46.13 5.44 29.73
N TRP A 434 46.31 5.62 28.43
CA TRP A 434 47.62 5.84 27.82
C TRP A 434 48.32 7.09 28.35
N GLU A 435 47.61 8.21 28.45
CA GLU A 435 48.16 9.45 28.99
C GLU A 435 48.54 9.28 30.47
N TRP A 436 47.70 8.61 31.26
CA TRP A 436 47.96 8.39 32.68
C TRP A 436 49.21 7.53 32.91
N TYR A 437 49.37 6.43 32.17
CA TYR A 437 50.57 5.61 32.24
C TYR A 437 51.80 6.33 31.67
N GLY A 438 51.65 7.05 30.57
CA GLY A 438 52.71 7.85 29.94
C GLY A 438 53.27 8.92 30.89
N GLN A 439 52.40 9.66 31.59
CA GLN A 439 52.81 10.64 32.58
C GLN A 439 53.56 10.00 33.75
N ARG A 440 53.11 8.83 34.24
CA ARG A 440 53.82 8.08 35.29
C ARG A 440 55.21 7.63 34.84
N ILE A 441 55.34 7.10 33.63
CA ILE A 441 56.63 6.69 33.05
C ILE A 441 57.56 7.89 32.91
N CYS A 442 57.07 9.01 32.37
CA CYS A 442 57.84 10.25 32.24
C CYS A 442 58.32 10.81 33.59
N GLN A 443 57.48 10.74 34.64
CA GLN A 443 57.87 11.16 36.00
C GLN A 443 58.93 10.23 36.62
N ILE A 444 58.85 8.93 36.38
CA ILE A 444 59.86 7.96 36.84
C ILE A 444 61.20 8.20 36.14
N TRP A 445 61.17 8.46 34.83
CA TRP A 445 62.35 8.76 34.03
C TRP A 445 62.98 10.12 34.39
N SER A 446 62.18 11.16 34.66
CA SER A 446 62.70 12.46 35.09
C SER A 446 63.34 12.39 36.49
N LYS A 447 62.73 11.65 37.43
CA LYS A 447 63.33 11.38 38.75
C LYS A 447 64.65 10.60 38.67
N LYS A 448 64.77 9.64 37.74
CA LYS A 448 66.03 8.92 37.48
C LYS A 448 67.11 9.84 36.88
N ARG A 449 66.76 10.75 35.96
CA ARG A 449 67.71 11.77 35.43
C ARG A 449 68.19 12.77 36.47
N CYS A 450 67.30 13.29 37.33
CA CYS A 450 67.71 14.21 38.41
C CYS A 450 68.64 13.54 39.44
N LYS A 451 68.41 12.27 39.79
CA LYS A 451 69.31 11.51 40.66
C LYS A 451 70.69 11.25 40.05
N LEU A 452 70.79 11.17 38.71
CA LEU A 452 72.08 11.02 38.03
C LEU A 452 72.89 12.33 37.95
N MET A 453 72.22 13.49 37.91
CA MET A 453 72.90 14.80 37.91
C MET A 453 73.33 15.28 39.30
N LEU A 454 72.68 14.85 40.39
CA LEU A 454 73.09 15.16 41.77
C LEU A 454 74.23 14.27 42.31
N ARG A 455 74.72 13.32 41.51
CA ARG A 455 75.81 12.38 41.86
C ARG A 455 77.13 12.69 41.14
N LYS A 456 77.14 13.70 40.29
CA LYS A 456 78.35 14.36 39.75
C LYS A 456 78.50 15.69 40.47
#